data_AF-A0A2S9GDJ6-F1
#
_entry.id   AF-A0A2S9GDJ6-F1
#
_cell.length_a   1.000
_cell.length_b   1.000
_cell.length_c   1.000
_cell.angle_alpha   90.00
_cell.angle_beta   90.00
_cell.angle_gamma   90.00
#
_symmetry.space_group_name_H-M   'P 1'
#
loop_
_entity.id
_entity.type
_entity.pdbx_description
1 polymer ?
#
loop_
_entity_poly.entity_id
_entity_poly.type
_entity_poly.pdbx_seq_one_letter_code
_entity_poly.pdbx_strand_id
1 'polypeptide(L)'
;SLDEQAGGEADDAESRLPNLTQGQRVDAKDLTADGHTTSPPARYTEASLIKSLEDLGIGRPSTYSSIIKTIQDRGYVHKKGSAL
;
A
#
# COMPACT_ATOMS: atom_id res chain seq x y z
N SER A 1 -6.86 17.44 35.52
CA SER A 1 -7.68 18.44 34.84
C SER A 1 -7.25 18.51 33.41
N LEU A 2 -8.24 18.31 32.52
CA LEU A 2 -8.32 18.80 31.15
C LEU A 2 -7.10 18.53 30.27
N ASP A 3 -7.20 17.50 29.44
CA ASP A 3 -6.85 17.62 28.02
C ASP A 3 -7.84 16.75 27.22
N GLU A 4 -9.00 17.36 27.00
CA GLU A 4 -10.05 16.95 26.07
C GLU A 4 -9.60 17.21 24.62
N GLN A 5 -9.86 16.22 23.76
CA GLN A 5 -10.21 16.29 22.34
C GLN A 5 -9.75 17.49 21.47
N ALA A 6 -8.86 17.20 20.50
CA ALA A 6 -8.95 17.57 19.07
C ALA A 6 -7.80 16.82 18.37
N GLY A 7 -7.96 15.94 17.38
CA GLY A 7 -8.89 15.95 16.26
C GLY A 7 -8.03 15.95 14.99
N GLY A 8 -7.93 14.81 14.30
CA GLY A 8 -7.21 14.69 13.04
C GLY A 8 -7.17 13.26 12.53
N GLU A 9 -8.16 12.87 11.72
CA GLU A 9 -8.36 11.55 11.10
C GLU A 9 -7.30 11.18 10.02
N ALA A 10 -6.03 11.52 10.24
CA ALA A 10 -4.92 11.26 9.30
C ALA A 10 -3.78 10.40 9.90
N ASP A 11 -3.92 9.94 11.15
CA ASP A 11 -2.82 9.45 12.01
C ASP A 11 -2.76 7.90 12.19
N ASP A 12 -3.52 7.12 11.42
CA ASP A 12 -3.61 5.65 11.57
C ASP A 12 -2.30 4.87 11.28
N ALA A 13 -1.20 5.55 10.93
CA ALA A 13 0.10 4.95 10.69
C ALA A 13 1.16 5.26 11.78
N GLU A 14 0.89 6.18 12.71
CA GLU A 14 1.87 6.58 13.73
C GLU A 14 1.66 5.83 15.05
N SER A 15 2.57 4.91 15.36
CA SER A 15 2.58 4.24 16.67
C SER A 15 3.42 5.04 17.66
N ARG A 16 2.79 5.53 18.74
CA ARG A 16 3.49 6.21 19.84
C ARG A 16 4.39 5.22 20.59
N LEU A 17 5.67 5.56 20.70
CA LEU A 17 6.66 4.81 21.47
C LEU A 17 7.05 5.56 22.74
N PRO A 18 7.30 4.87 23.86
CA PRO A 18 7.80 5.49 25.07
C PRO A 18 9.27 5.90 24.92
N ASN A 19 9.70 6.91 25.68
CA ASN A 19 11.11 7.28 25.77
C ASN A 19 11.90 6.19 26.52
N LEU A 20 12.93 5.64 25.87
CA LEU A 20 13.83 4.66 26.45
C LEU A 20 15.27 5.19 26.45
N THR A 21 16.07 4.75 27.42
CA THR A 21 17.51 5.05 27.47
C THR A 21 18.34 3.81 27.17
N GLN A 22 19.56 4.01 26.66
CA GLN A 22 20.49 2.91 26.38
C GLN A 22 20.77 2.13 27.67
N GLY A 23 20.55 0.81 27.64
CA GLY A 23 20.77 -0.08 28.78
C GLY A 23 19.58 -0.20 29.75
N GLN A 24 18.47 0.50 29.51
CA GLN A 24 17.24 0.32 30.28
C GLN A 24 16.72 -1.12 30.16
N ARG A 25 16.52 -1.80 31.29
CA ARG A 25 15.90 -3.14 31.31
C ARG A 25 14.41 -3.04 30.98
N VAL A 26 13.93 -3.98 30.19
CA VAL A 26 12.52 -4.12 29.80
C VAL A 26 12.09 -5.58 29.94
N ASP A 27 10.83 -5.80 30.31
CA ASP A 27 10.25 -7.14 30.45
C ASP A 27 9.42 -7.49 29.21
N ALA A 28 9.57 -8.71 28.69
CA ALA A 28 8.71 -9.22 27.64
C ALA A 28 7.38 -9.66 28.26
N LYS A 29 6.28 -8.98 27.89
CA LYS A 29 4.93 -9.34 28.36
C LYS A 29 4.43 -10.64 27.73
N ASP A 30 4.67 -10.78 26.43
CA ASP A 30 4.22 -11.92 25.62
C ASP A 30 5.32 -12.33 24.62
N LEU A 31 5.39 -13.62 24.31
CA LEU A 31 6.30 -14.19 23.31
C LEU A 31 5.49 -15.01 22.30
N THR A 32 5.43 -14.52 21.07
CA THR A 32 4.72 -15.19 19.97
C THR A 32 5.71 -15.52 18.85
N ALA A 33 5.74 -16.78 18.42
CA ALA A 33 6.49 -17.19 17.24
C ALA A 33 5.69 -16.81 16.00
N ASP A 34 6.19 -15.86 15.21
CA ASP A 34 5.56 -15.45 13.96
C ASP A 34 6.35 -15.98 12.76
N GLY A 35 5.67 -16.77 11.93
CA GLY A 35 6.24 -17.40 10.74
C GLY A 35 5.81 -16.66 9.49
N HIS A 36 6.77 -16.28 8.65
CA HIS A 36 6.50 -15.59 7.40
C HIS A 36 6.93 -16.41 6.19
N THR A 37 6.20 -16.24 5.09
CA THR A 37 6.54 -16.78 3.78
C THR A 37 6.70 -15.65 2.77
N THR A 38 7.49 -15.88 1.73
CA THR A 38 7.56 -14.92 0.63
C THR A 38 6.23 -14.86 -0.11
N SER A 39 5.86 -13.65 -0.53
CA SER A 39 4.70 -13.44 -1.38
C SER A 39 5.14 -13.28 -2.84
N PRO A 40 4.38 -13.82 -3.81
CA PRO A 40 4.63 -13.50 -5.20
C PRO A 40 4.43 -11.99 -5.45
N PRO A 41 5.04 -11.41 -6.49
CA PRO A 41 4.82 -10.03 -6.84
C PRO A 41 3.33 -9.76 -7.11
N ALA A 42 2.84 -8.61 -6.65
CA ALA A 42 1.46 -8.22 -6.88
C ALA A 42 1.19 -8.07 -8.38
N ARG A 43 0.00 -8.50 -8.83
CA ARG A 43 -0.47 -8.18 -10.17
C ARG A 43 -0.72 -6.68 -10.29
N TYR A 44 -0.73 -6.20 -11.53
CA TYR A 44 -1.08 -4.82 -11.80
C TYR A 44 -2.55 -4.54 -11.49
N THR A 45 -2.80 -3.46 -10.77
CA THR A 45 -4.06 -2.71 -10.82
C THR A 45 -3.98 -1.66 -11.93
N GLU A 46 -5.13 -1.07 -12.30
CA GLU A 46 -5.15 0.07 -13.23
C GLU A 46 -4.19 1.17 -12.79
N ALA A 47 -4.21 1.56 -11.51
CA ALA A 47 -3.33 2.61 -10.97
C ALA A 47 -1.85 2.24 -11.11
N SER A 48 -1.46 1.02 -10.74
CA SER A 48 -0.06 0.58 -10.86
C SER A 48 0.38 0.42 -12.31
N LEU A 49 -0.53 0.04 -13.21
CA LEU A 49 -0.25 -0.08 -14.64
C LEU A 49 -0.06 1.31 -15.27
N ILE A 50 -0.90 2.29 -14.92
CA ILE A 50 -0.74 3.68 -15.34
C ILE A 50 0.63 4.20 -14.91
N LYS A 51 1.00 3.97 -13.65
CA LYS A 51 2.32 4.35 -13.14
C LYS A 51 3.46 3.71 -13.94
N SER A 52 3.37 2.41 -14.23
CA SER A 52 4.39 1.74 -15.05
C SER A 52 4.43 2.24 -16.49
N LEU A 53 3.30 2.58 -17.10
CA LEU A 53 3.26 3.18 -18.45
C LEU A 53 3.96 4.55 -18.45
N GLU A 54 3.72 5.36 -17.42
CA GLU A 54 4.37 6.66 -17.23
C GLU A 54 5.89 6.51 -17.04
N ASP A 55 6.32 5.63 -16.14
CA ASP A 55 7.75 5.37 -15.85
C ASP A 55 8.52 4.90 -17.10
N LEU A 56 7.85 4.16 -17.99
CA LEU A 56 8.40 3.70 -19.26
C LEU A 56 8.26 4.71 -20.41
N GLY A 57 7.62 5.86 -20.18
CA GLY A 57 7.37 6.89 -21.20
C GLY A 57 6.36 6.49 -22.28
N ILE A 58 5.55 5.46 -22.03
CA ILE A 58 4.57 4.91 -22.96
C ILE A 58 3.21 5.54 -22.71
N GLY A 59 2.68 6.25 -23.71
CA GLY A 59 1.39 6.93 -23.61
C GLY A 59 1.50 8.32 -22.93
N ARG A 60 0.35 8.95 -22.72
CA ARG A 60 0.18 10.30 -22.15
C ARG A 60 -1.02 10.31 -21.22
N PRO A 61 -1.19 11.34 -20.36
CA PRO A 61 -2.37 11.45 -19.48
C PRO A 61 -3.71 11.30 -20.21
N SER A 62 -3.80 11.73 -21.46
CA SER A 62 -4.99 11.59 -22.30
C SER A 62 -5.23 10.18 -22.87
N THR A 63 -4.24 9.27 -22.82
CA THR A 63 -4.31 7.95 -23.47
C THR A 63 -4.32 6.78 -22.49
N TYR A 64 -4.00 6.98 -21.21
CA TYR A 64 -3.91 5.86 -20.26
C TYR A 64 -5.23 5.07 -20.14
N SER A 65 -6.35 5.79 -19.94
CA SER A 65 -7.67 5.16 -19.84
C SER A 65 -8.07 4.45 -21.13
N SER A 66 -7.75 5.01 -22.31
CA SER A 66 -8.10 4.39 -23.59
C SER A 66 -7.25 3.16 -23.89
N ILE A 67 -5.96 3.13 -23.51
CA ILE A 67 -5.10 1.94 -23.60
C ILE A 67 -5.68 0.81 -22.76
N ILE A 68 -5.95 1.08 -21.48
CA ILE A 68 -6.48 0.10 -20.52
C ILE A 68 -7.84 -0.43 -20.96
N LYS A 69 -8.73 0.44 -21.45
CA LYS A 69 -10.03 0.05 -21.99
C LYS A 69 -9.87 -0.81 -23.24
N THR A 70 -8.97 -0.44 -24.16
CA THR A 70 -8.78 -1.16 -25.42
C THR A 70 -8.29 -2.59 -25.20
N ILE A 71 -7.34 -2.81 -24.29
CA ILE A 71 -6.82 -4.17 -24.03
C ILE A 71 -7.85 -5.07 -23.32
N GLN A 72 -8.75 -4.48 -22.52
CA GLN A 72 -9.86 -5.21 -21.89
C GLN A 72 -10.98 -5.51 -22.89
N ASP A 73 -11.44 -4.52 -23.66
CA ASP A 73 -12.51 -4.68 -24.65
C ASP A 73 -12.16 -5.73 -25.71
N ARG A 74 -10.87 -5.85 -26.06
CA ARG A 74 -10.36 -6.84 -27.01
C ARG A 74 -10.09 -8.22 -26.37
N GLY A 75 -10.31 -8.36 -25.07
CA GLY A 75 -10.19 -9.64 -24.35
C GLY A 75 -8.75 -10.09 -24.07
N TYR A 76 -7.75 -9.21 -24.19
CA TYR A 76 -6.36 -9.58 -23.85
C TYR A 76 -6.12 -9.70 -22.35
N VAL A 77 -6.89 -8.94 -21.56
CA VAL A 77 -6.77 -8.83 -20.11
C VAL A 77 -8.16 -8.77 -19.50
N HIS A 78 -8.35 -9.33 -18.31
CA HIS A 78 -9.63 -9.33 -17.61
C HIS A 78 -9.45 -9.03 -16.13
N LYS A 79 -10.32 -8.18 -15.59
CA LYS A 79 -10.23 -7.77 -14.21
C LYS A 79 -10.70 -8.88 -13.27
N LYS A 80 -9.89 -9.21 -12.26
CA LYS A 80 -10.24 -10.08 -11.13
C LYS A 80 -10.09 -9.31 -9.82
N GLY A 81 -11.19 -8.70 -9.36
CA GLY A 81 -11.17 -7.77 -8.24
C GLY A 81 -10.56 -6.43 -8.66
N SER A 82 -9.48 -5.99 -8.01
CA SER A 82 -8.71 -4.80 -8.41
C SER A 82 -7.55 -5.13 -9.36
N ALA A 83 -7.18 -6.40 -9.49
CA ALA A 83 -6.11 -6.86 -10.38
C ALA A 83 -6.60 -6.98 -11.82
N LEU A 84 -5.74 -6.61 -12.76
CA LEU A 84 -5.85 -6.82 -14.20
C LEU A 84 -5.14 -8.11 -14.62
#